data_AF-A0A8B6FAN2-F1
#
_entry.id   AF-A0A8B6FAN2-F1
#
_cell.length_a   1.000
_cell.length_b   1.000
_cell.length_c   1.000
_cell.angle_alpha   90.00
_cell.angle_beta   90.00
_cell.angle_gamma   90.00
#
_symmetry.space_group_name_H-M   'P 1'
#
loop_
_entity.id
_entity.type
_entity.pdbx_description
1 polymer ?
#
loop_
_entity_poly.entity_id
_entity_poly.type
_entity_poly.pdbx_seq_one_letter_code
_entity_poly.pdbx_strand_id
1 'polypeptide(L)'
;MSTNSLIEWGPRDHYDNSNYLSLQTAGVGLLGLGLILLGDEFINNSSLKHIFYKLQFHNYYFYDILVGLAAASVVLGTVTLTVAVLGLVGSWKKSPILLVTLQCCGVNHSNETHTTQGIIFCCKNAHPRILDSAEHNTISYTSFDYFGGCGGYKTEIFNIVVLCLAINIRFDKVFGNSDIQELFSRINVADHTITSAINTFSIVTVTFSSLSIAVVIFSFVVMVLPKWKSVLSFFSAGVLCIVAVANLLQEGLWVIFFNNVSSELEDELMKQFNSTNGGYDYSDKSATHDLSLSFSWNTLFVQAECCGVGPTIESSFKSTYWYVYGDRSAGQRIPVQCCISQTDVFPYSTRTDSNCTTSMLDGYYRSQSCDVAVKERLEIYSTIFIVFMAMIIFVVICCVVTTLLNAIRFKKDTNMMHVRVKADGEEAEIRKDNKTQKVGDNAKKKRNQRKEEDNRANKSSKNELRLSDRTADLHRKANTIVRENIEDIIELQSIKSMEFDDKINDKPD
;
A
#
# COMPACT_ATOMS: atom_id res chain seq x y z
N MET A 1 -37.74 2.84 47.46
CA MET A 1 -38.07 3.42 46.14
C MET A 1 -36.78 3.71 45.41
N SER A 2 -36.29 2.79 44.56
CA SER A 2 -35.16 3.03 43.67
C SER A 2 -35.68 3.06 42.22
N THR A 3 -35.57 4.22 41.58
CA THR A 3 -35.92 4.41 40.18
C THR A 3 -34.77 3.94 39.30
N ASN A 4 -34.94 2.79 38.64
CA ASN A 4 -34.06 2.35 37.56
C ASN A 4 -34.31 3.23 36.33
N SER A 5 -33.41 4.18 36.07
CA SER A 5 -33.36 4.89 34.80
C SER A 5 -32.74 3.97 33.74
N LEU A 6 -33.57 3.35 32.90
CA LEU A 6 -33.14 2.75 31.65
C LEU A 6 -32.55 3.86 30.77
N ILE A 7 -31.25 3.79 30.49
CA ILE A 7 -30.63 4.58 29.42
C ILE A 7 -30.90 3.81 28.14
N GLU A 8 -31.91 4.26 27.40
CA GLU A 8 -32.21 3.81 26.05
C GLU A 8 -31.07 4.26 25.12
N TRP A 9 -30.28 3.30 24.63
CA TRP A 9 -29.32 3.57 23.57
C TRP A 9 -30.12 3.78 22.29
N GLY A 10 -30.14 5.02 21.79
CA GLY A 10 -30.77 5.36 20.52
C GLY A 10 -30.28 4.47 19.36
N PRO A 11 -31.12 4.28 18.32
CA PRO A 11 -30.83 3.40 17.20
C PRO A 11 -29.49 3.76 16.59
N ARG A 12 -28.62 2.76 16.51
CA ARG A 12 -27.26 2.87 15.99
C ARG A 12 -27.39 3.14 14.48
N ASP A 13 -27.12 4.37 14.06
CA ASP A 13 -27.20 4.77 12.66
C ASP A 13 -26.45 3.75 11.79
N HIS A 14 -27.18 3.17 10.83
CA HIS A 14 -26.62 2.30 9.81
C HIS A 14 -25.61 3.12 9.01
N TYR A 15 -24.31 2.96 9.32
CA TYR A 15 -23.25 3.47 8.46
C TYR A 15 -23.40 2.81 7.09
N ASP A 16 -23.77 3.59 6.08
CA ASP A 16 -23.95 3.12 4.71
C ASP A 16 -22.61 2.60 4.16
N ASN A 17 -22.52 1.29 4.00
CA ASN A 17 -21.39 0.59 3.39
C ASN A 17 -21.18 0.97 1.90
N SER A 18 -22.09 1.75 1.30
CA SER A 18 -22.06 2.13 -0.12
C SER A 18 -20.81 2.95 -0.49
N ASN A 19 -20.34 3.82 0.40
CA ASN A 19 -19.19 4.69 0.13
C ASN A 19 -17.87 3.91 0.02
N TYR A 20 -17.67 2.86 0.83
CA TYR A 20 -16.46 2.02 0.76
C TYR A 20 -16.42 1.19 -0.52
N LEU A 21 -17.57 0.69 -0.97
CA LEU A 21 -17.67 -0.07 -2.21
C LEU A 21 -17.28 0.80 -3.41
N SER A 22 -17.70 2.07 -3.44
CA SER A 22 -17.33 3.01 -4.50
C SER A 22 -15.83 3.32 -4.55
N LEU A 23 -15.17 3.41 -3.39
CA LEU A 23 -13.74 3.64 -3.31
C LEU A 23 -12.94 2.40 -3.76
N GLN A 24 -13.43 1.20 -3.44
CA GLN A 24 -12.82 -0.05 -3.90
C GLN A 24 -12.93 -0.23 -5.41
N THR A 25 -14.11 0.03 -5.98
CA THR A 25 -14.31 -0.08 -7.44
C THR A 25 -13.47 0.96 -8.18
N ALA A 26 -13.33 2.18 -7.64
CA ALA A 26 -12.42 3.19 -8.18
C ALA A 26 -10.94 2.76 -8.12
N GLY A 27 -10.48 2.24 -6.97
CA GLY A 27 -9.10 1.78 -6.82
C GLY A 27 -8.74 0.60 -7.72
N VAL A 28 -9.62 -0.41 -7.82
CA VAL A 28 -9.46 -1.54 -8.74
C VAL A 28 -9.54 -1.08 -10.20
N GLY A 29 -10.44 -0.15 -10.53
CA GLY A 29 -10.57 0.42 -11.87
C GLY A 29 -9.32 1.17 -12.32
N LEU A 30 -8.75 2.01 -11.45
CA LEU A 30 -7.51 2.73 -11.73
C LEU A 30 -6.31 1.79 -11.89
N LEU A 31 -6.20 0.79 -11.00
CA LEU A 31 -5.13 -0.21 -11.06
C LEU A 31 -5.24 -1.07 -12.33
N GLY A 32 -6.46 -1.52 -12.66
CA GLY A 32 -6.75 -2.29 -13.87
C GLY A 32 -6.47 -1.47 -15.13
N LEU A 33 -6.90 -0.21 -15.19
CA LEU A 33 -6.62 0.69 -16.31
C LEU A 33 -5.11 0.88 -16.49
N GLY A 34 -4.37 1.14 -15.41
CA GLY A 34 -2.93 1.31 -15.49
C GLY A 34 -2.19 0.06 -15.95
N LEU A 35 -2.59 -1.12 -15.47
CA LEU A 35 -2.03 -2.40 -15.91
C LEU A 35 -2.39 -2.72 -17.37
N ILE A 36 -3.63 -2.43 -17.79
CA ILE A 36 -4.05 -2.61 -19.19
C ILE A 36 -3.22 -1.69 -20.08
N LEU A 37 -3.08 -0.40 -19.75
CA LEU A 37 -2.28 0.54 -20.54
C LEU A 37 -0.79 0.15 -20.60
N LEU A 38 -0.22 -0.38 -19.51
CA LEU A 38 1.18 -0.86 -19.51
C LEU A 38 1.36 -2.16 -20.29
N GLY A 39 0.33 -3.03 -20.29
CA GLY A 39 0.35 -4.34 -20.95
C GLY A 39 -0.17 -4.33 -22.39
N ASP A 40 -0.81 -3.24 -22.83
CA ASP A 40 -1.43 -3.16 -24.14
C ASP A 40 -0.37 -3.25 -25.24
N GLU A 41 -0.56 -4.21 -26.14
CA GLU A 41 0.27 -4.36 -27.32
C GLU A 41 0.26 -3.08 -28.15
N PHE A 42 -0.83 -2.30 -28.14
CA PHE A 42 -0.91 -1.04 -28.88
C PHE A 42 0.13 0.00 -28.39
N ILE A 43 0.31 0.13 -27.08
CA ILE A 43 1.30 1.05 -26.49
C ILE A 43 2.72 0.48 -26.66
N ASN A 44 2.89 -0.84 -26.54
CA ASN A 44 4.18 -1.49 -26.69
C ASN A 44 4.57 -1.85 -28.14
N ASN A 45 3.70 -1.58 -29.12
CA ASN A 45 3.96 -1.92 -30.52
C ASN A 45 5.10 -1.06 -31.07
N SER A 46 6.20 -1.68 -31.48
CA SER A 46 7.38 -1.01 -32.05
C SER A 46 7.04 -0.10 -33.23
N SER A 47 6.03 -0.44 -34.04
CA SER A 47 5.61 0.33 -35.20
C SER A 47 4.83 1.59 -34.83
N LEU A 48 3.98 1.52 -33.80
CA LEU A 48 3.20 2.67 -33.32
C LEU A 48 4.02 3.58 -32.41
N LYS A 49 5.01 3.03 -31.71
CA LYS A 49 5.93 3.77 -30.85
C LYS A 49 6.58 4.93 -31.61
N HIS A 50 7.01 4.72 -32.85
CA HIS A 50 7.57 5.77 -33.70
C HIS A 50 6.57 6.89 -34.03
N ILE A 51 5.28 6.58 -34.17
CA ILE A 51 4.24 7.57 -34.43
C ILE A 51 3.94 8.37 -33.16
N PHE A 52 3.86 7.70 -32.01
CA PHE A 52 3.64 8.37 -30.72
C PHE A 52 4.82 9.24 -30.27
N TYR A 53 6.05 8.88 -30.62
CA TYR A 53 7.21 9.75 -30.44
C TYR A 53 7.23 10.96 -31.38
N LYS A 54 6.46 10.97 -32.47
CA LYS A 54 6.31 12.18 -33.30
C LYS A 54 5.20 13.12 -32.81
N LEU A 55 4.32 12.63 -31.95
CA LEU A 55 3.27 13.43 -31.33
C LEU A 55 3.82 14.07 -30.05
N GLN A 56 4.31 15.30 -30.17
CA GLN A 56 4.72 16.12 -29.02
C GLN A 56 3.61 17.08 -28.60
N PHE A 57 3.34 17.12 -27.29
CA PHE A 57 2.53 18.14 -26.65
C PHE A 57 3.43 18.92 -25.68
N HIS A 58 3.75 20.16 -26.03
CA HIS A 58 4.46 21.08 -25.12
C HIS A 58 5.79 20.49 -24.57
N ASN A 59 6.61 19.90 -25.46
CA ASN A 59 7.87 19.21 -25.18
C ASN A 59 7.78 17.83 -24.50
N TYR A 60 6.58 17.28 -24.33
CA TYR A 60 6.40 15.90 -23.87
C TYR A 60 5.90 15.01 -25.00
N TYR A 61 6.49 13.83 -25.15
CA TYR A 61 6.03 12.85 -26.11
C TYR A 61 4.74 12.20 -25.61
N PHE A 62 3.79 12.03 -26.52
CA PHE A 62 2.51 11.38 -26.20
C PHE A 62 2.70 9.97 -25.63
N TYR A 63 3.73 9.24 -26.09
CA TYR A 63 4.10 7.96 -25.52
C TYR A 63 4.48 8.05 -24.03
N ASP A 64 5.33 9.00 -23.67
CA ASP A 64 5.76 9.18 -22.28
C ASP A 64 4.61 9.63 -21.39
N ILE A 65 3.70 10.46 -21.93
CA ILE A 65 2.45 10.83 -21.24
C ILE A 65 1.59 9.59 -20.98
N LEU A 66 1.40 8.72 -21.98
CA LEU A 66 0.62 7.49 -21.83
C LEU A 66 1.24 6.53 -20.80
N VAL A 67 2.55 6.29 -20.88
CA VAL A 67 3.27 5.45 -19.92
C VAL A 67 3.24 6.06 -18.53
N GLY A 68 3.40 7.38 -18.41
CA GLY A 68 3.31 8.12 -17.15
C GLY A 68 1.92 8.07 -16.55
N LEU A 69 0.88 8.21 -17.35
CA LEU A 69 -0.52 8.08 -16.93
C LEU A 69 -0.84 6.65 -16.48
N ALA A 70 -0.32 5.66 -17.21
CA ALA A 70 -0.46 4.24 -16.85
C ALA A 70 0.24 3.93 -15.52
N ALA A 71 1.47 4.41 -15.34
CA ALA A 71 2.18 4.28 -14.07
C ALA A 71 1.44 5.01 -12.93
N ALA A 72 1.02 6.26 -13.14
CA ALA A 72 0.29 7.06 -12.15
C ALA A 72 -1.04 6.43 -11.74
N SER A 73 -1.77 5.83 -12.70
CA SER A 73 -3.02 5.12 -12.41
C SER A 73 -2.78 3.82 -11.62
N VAL A 74 -1.68 3.10 -11.84
CA VAL A 74 -1.27 1.98 -10.95
C VAL A 74 -0.99 2.49 -9.53
N VAL A 75 -0.25 3.60 -9.38
CA VAL A 75 0.07 4.16 -8.06
C VAL A 75 -1.19 4.67 -7.34
N LEU A 76 -2.02 5.48 -8.00
CA LEU A 76 -3.27 5.97 -7.43
C LEU A 76 -4.24 4.82 -7.12
N GLY A 77 -4.31 3.83 -8.01
CA GLY A 77 -5.09 2.62 -7.82
C GLY A 77 -4.68 1.87 -6.56
N THR A 78 -3.39 1.57 -6.40
CA THR A 78 -2.85 0.88 -5.22
C THR A 78 -3.12 1.66 -3.92
N VAL A 79 -2.87 2.97 -3.90
CA VAL A 79 -3.14 3.81 -2.72
C VAL A 79 -4.63 3.81 -2.37
N THR A 80 -5.51 4.00 -3.36
CA THR A 80 -6.97 4.04 -3.15
C THR A 80 -7.48 2.69 -2.62
N LEU A 81 -6.97 1.58 -3.16
CA LEU A 81 -7.29 0.23 -2.72
C LEU A 81 -6.82 0.00 -1.27
N THR A 82 -5.65 0.54 -0.91
CA THR A 82 -5.11 0.49 0.46
C THR A 82 -6.04 1.17 1.45
N VAL A 83 -6.43 2.43 1.16
CA VAL A 83 -7.35 3.20 2.02
C VAL A 83 -8.69 2.50 2.16
N ALA A 84 -9.21 1.96 1.05
CA ALA A 84 -10.49 1.27 1.05
C ALA A 84 -10.45 -0.04 1.88
N VAL A 85 -9.37 -0.82 1.78
CA VAL A 85 -9.16 -2.03 2.58
C VAL A 85 -9.02 -1.70 4.07
N LEU A 86 -8.28 -0.64 4.42
CA LEU A 86 -8.16 -0.18 5.81
C LEU A 86 -9.52 0.22 6.38
N GLY A 87 -10.34 0.94 5.63
CA GLY A 87 -11.70 1.31 6.01
C GLY A 87 -12.62 0.10 6.24
N LEU A 88 -12.56 -0.89 5.35
CA LEU A 88 -13.38 -2.11 5.45
C LEU A 88 -12.97 -2.97 6.66
N VAL A 89 -11.67 -3.08 6.92
CA VAL A 89 -11.13 -3.75 8.12
C VAL A 89 -11.58 -3.03 9.39
N GLY A 90 -11.57 -1.69 9.41
CA GLY A 90 -12.08 -0.89 10.52
C GLY A 90 -13.56 -1.14 10.81
N SER A 91 -14.39 -1.15 9.76
CA SER A 91 -15.83 -1.42 9.83
C SER A 91 -16.13 -2.81 10.40
N TRP A 92 -15.45 -3.85 9.89
CA TRP A 92 -15.67 -5.23 10.34
C TRP A 92 -15.32 -5.49 11.81
N LYS A 93 -14.29 -4.83 12.34
CA LYS A 93 -13.87 -5.04 13.73
C LYS A 93 -14.62 -4.20 14.76
N LYS A 94 -15.51 -3.29 14.33
CA LYS A 94 -16.14 -2.29 15.21
C LYS A 94 -15.10 -1.59 16.12
N SER A 95 -13.87 -1.44 15.64
CA SER A 95 -12.77 -0.87 16.42
C SER A 95 -12.73 0.63 16.15
N PRO A 96 -13.03 1.48 17.14
CA PRO A 96 -13.14 2.93 16.92
C PRO A 96 -11.82 3.56 16.46
N ILE A 97 -10.67 2.97 16.82
CA ILE A 97 -9.33 3.52 16.51
C ILE A 97 -9.03 3.52 15.00
N LEU A 98 -9.56 2.55 14.23
CA LEU A 98 -9.39 2.49 12.77
C LEU A 98 -10.40 3.36 12.01
N LEU A 99 -11.52 3.72 12.64
CA LEU A 99 -12.51 4.63 12.06
C LEU A 99 -12.07 6.11 12.16
N VAL A 100 -11.36 6.46 13.23
CA VAL A 100 -10.99 7.85 13.56
C VAL A 100 -9.97 8.44 12.57
N THR A 101 -9.08 7.64 11.97
CA THR A 101 -8.11 8.14 10.99
C THR A 101 -8.75 8.67 9.70
N LEU A 102 -9.99 8.29 9.38
CA LEU A 102 -10.73 8.80 8.22
C LEU A 102 -11.63 9.99 8.54
N GLN A 103 -12.10 10.12 9.78
CA GLN A 103 -12.98 11.22 10.20
C GLN A 103 -12.25 12.58 10.32
N CYS A 104 -10.92 12.59 10.48
CA CYS A 104 -10.14 13.84 10.56
C CYS A 104 -9.94 14.57 9.22
N CYS A 105 -10.30 13.97 8.07
CA CYS A 105 -10.22 14.64 6.77
C CYS A 105 -11.57 15.15 6.25
N GLY A 106 -12.66 14.98 7.01
CA GLY A 106 -13.94 15.60 6.70
C GLY A 106 -13.91 17.08 7.06
N VAL A 107 -13.53 17.94 6.11
CA VAL A 107 -13.70 19.39 6.22
C VAL A 107 -15.19 19.69 6.22
N ASN A 108 -15.79 19.75 7.41
CA ASN A 108 -17.11 20.34 7.56
C ASN A 108 -16.97 21.86 7.40
N HIS A 109 -17.42 22.35 6.24
CA HIS A 109 -17.62 23.78 6.00
C HIS A 109 -18.86 24.22 6.80
N SER A 110 -18.71 24.45 8.11
CA SER A 110 -19.71 25.19 8.87
C SER A 110 -19.44 26.68 8.71
N ASN A 111 -20.32 27.35 7.97
CA ASN A 111 -20.41 28.81 7.95
C ASN A 111 -20.88 29.30 9.32
N GLU A 112 -19.98 29.44 10.29
CA GLU A 112 -20.22 30.26 11.46
C GLU A 112 -18.98 31.11 11.74
N THR A 113 -19.14 32.40 11.47
CA THR A 113 -18.26 33.48 11.87
C THR A 113 -18.31 33.62 13.38
N HIS A 114 -17.37 33.04 14.13
CA HIS A 114 -16.87 33.64 15.36
C HIS A 114 -15.46 33.15 15.70
N THR A 115 -14.60 34.14 15.94
CA THR A 115 -13.20 34.09 16.35
C THR A 115 -12.99 33.34 17.67
N THR A 116 -12.27 32.22 17.66
CA THR A 116 -11.18 31.89 18.59
C THR A 116 -10.56 30.54 18.20
N GLN A 117 -9.29 30.56 17.79
CA GLN A 117 -8.51 29.36 17.50
C GLN A 117 -8.15 28.65 18.81
N GLY A 118 -8.83 27.54 19.07
CA GLY A 118 -8.38 26.49 19.98
C GLY A 118 -8.65 25.15 19.31
N ILE A 119 -7.61 24.46 18.87
CA ILE A 119 -7.72 23.07 18.42
C ILE A 119 -7.98 22.23 19.69
N ILE A 120 -9.26 22.10 20.05
CA ILE A 120 -9.71 21.22 21.11
C ILE A 120 -9.74 19.81 20.51
N PHE A 121 -8.80 18.97 20.92
CA PHE A 121 -8.91 17.52 20.75
C PHE A 121 -10.18 17.05 21.47
N CYS A 122 -11.23 16.75 20.70
CA CYS A 122 -12.46 16.14 21.20
C CYS A 122 -12.23 14.67 21.57
N CYS A 123 -11.52 14.41 22.67
CA CYS A 123 -11.73 13.21 23.47
C CYS A 123 -12.80 13.53 24.50
N LYS A 124 -14.07 13.43 24.09
CA LYS A 124 -15.22 13.68 24.97
C LYS A 124 -15.34 12.54 26.00
N ASN A 125 -14.76 12.79 27.18
CA ASN A 125 -15.14 12.30 28.52
C ASN A 125 -15.77 10.90 28.62
N ALA A 126 -14.93 9.89 28.84
CA ALA A 126 -15.35 8.71 29.61
C ALA A 126 -15.35 9.08 31.10
N HIS A 127 -16.53 9.20 31.69
CA HIS A 127 -16.71 9.42 33.12
C HIS A 127 -16.26 8.17 33.92
N PRO A 128 -15.43 8.30 34.97
CA PRO A 128 -15.17 7.20 35.89
C PRO A 128 -16.34 7.10 36.87
N ARG A 129 -17.11 6.00 36.83
CA ARG A 129 -17.99 5.63 37.94
C ARG A 129 -17.20 4.82 38.96
N ILE A 130 -17.19 5.35 40.18
CA ILE A 130 -16.76 4.72 41.42
C ILE A 130 -17.52 3.39 41.59
N LEU A 131 -16.78 2.28 41.73
CA LEU A 131 -17.29 0.96 42.09
C LEU A 131 -16.55 0.53 43.34
N ASP A 132 -17.20 0.73 44.49
CA ASP A 132 -16.79 0.13 45.76
C ASP A 132 -17.27 -1.32 45.82
N SER A 133 -16.34 -2.19 46.23
CA SER A 133 -16.56 -3.43 46.97
C SER A 133 -17.39 -4.55 46.32
N ALA A 134 -16.72 -5.44 45.58
CA ALA A 134 -16.97 -6.88 45.65
C ALA A 134 -15.76 -7.71 45.16
N GLU A 135 -15.28 -8.54 46.07
CA GLU A 135 -14.37 -9.69 45.99
C GLU A 135 -13.80 -10.16 44.64
N HIS A 136 -12.46 -10.22 44.61
CA HIS A 136 -11.58 -11.21 43.97
C HIS A 136 -12.15 -12.02 42.79
N ASN A 137 -12.11 -11.44 41.60
CA ASN A 137 -11.69 -12.13 40.37
C ASN A 137 -11.07 -11.10 39.44
N THR A 138 -9.78 -10.84 39.64
CA THR A 138 -8.95 -10.05 38.73
C THR A 138 -8.79 -10.79 37.40
N ILE A 139 -9.78 -10.66 36.52
CA ILE A 139 -9.57 -10.82 35.08
C ILE A 139 -8.77 -9.59 34.68
N SER A 140 -7.44 -9.71 34.75
CA SER A 140 -6.54 -8.71 34.18
C SER A 140 -6.79 -8.65 32.68
N TYR A 141 -7.61 -7.68 32.26
CA TYR A 141 -7.54 -7.15 30.91
C TYR A 141 -6.20 -6.43 30.80
N THR A 142 -5.13 -7.19 30.59
CA THR A 142 -3.90 -6.63 30.04
C THR A 142 -4.29 -6.13 28.66
N SER A 143 -4.62 -4.83 28.57
CA SER A 143 -4.53 -4.07 27.35
C SER A 143 -3.07 -4.17 26.90
N PHE A 144 -2.78 -5.24 26.18
CA PHE A 144 -1.54 -5.35 25.42
C PHE A 144 -1.65 -4.26 24.37
N ASP A 145 -1.08 -3.10 24.71
CA ASP A 145 -0.66 -2.08 23.76
C ASP A 145 0.38 -2.76 22.87
N TYR A 146 -0.13 -3.45 21.85
CA TYR A 146 0.67 -3.92 20.75
C TYR A 146 1.34 -2.67 20.18
N PHE A 147 2.64 -2.56 20.46
CA PHE A 147 3.60 -1.79 19.66
C PHE A 147 3.49 -2.07 18.14
N GLY A 148 2.67 -3.05 17.73
CA GLY A 148 2.26 -3.34 16.36
C GLY A 148 1.38 -2.28 15.67
N GLY A 149 1.03 -1.17 16.32
CA GLY A 149 0.34 -0.04 15.65
C GLY A 149 1.24 0.90 14.86
N CYS A 150 2.55 0.97 15.17
CA CYS A 150 3.42 2.03 14.64
C CYS A 150 4.48 1.62 13.60
N GLY A 151 4.60 0.33 13.28
CA GLY A 151 5.61 -0.16 12.33
C GLY A 151 5.15 -0.15 10.87
N GLY A 152 3.93 -0.60 10.60
CA GLY A 152 3.46 -0.86 9.23
C GLY A 152 3.37 0.38 8.33
N TYR A 153 2.80 1.47 8.85
CA TYR A 153 2.66 2.70 8.05
C TYR A 153 4.01 3.35 7.72
N LYS A 154 5.06 3.11 8.52
CA LYS A 154 6.38 3.70 8.30
C LYS A 154 7.09 3.05 7.11
N THR A 155 6.99 1.72 6.97
CA THR A 155 7.52 1.01 5.79
C THR A 155 6.83 1.45 4.50
N GLU A 156 5.54 1.74 4.55
CA GLU A 156 4.75 2.15 3.38
C GLU A 156 5.22 3.50 2.84
N ILE A 157 5.46 4.48 3.72
CA ILE A 157 5.97 5.80 3.32
C ILE A 157 7.30 5.66 2.57
N PHE A 158 8.22 4.83 3.07
CA PHE A 158 9.50 4.63 2.41
C PHE A 158 9.39 3.92 1.06
N ASN A 159 8.53 2.90 0.95
CA ASN A 159 8.27 2.24 -0.34
C ASN A 159 7.64 3.20 -1.36
N ILE A 160 6.78 4.12 -0.92
CA ILE A 160 6.23 5.17 -1.78
C ILE A 160 7.33 6.13 -2.24
N VAL A 161 8.26 6.52 -1.36
CA VAL A 161 9.39 7.38 -1.75
C VAL A 161 10.28 6.68 -2.78
N VAL A 162 10.61 5.40 -2.60
CA VAL A 162 11.39 4.62 -3.58
C VAL A 162 10.66 4.48 -4.91
N LEU A 163 9.34 4.27 -4.88
CA LEU A 163 8.49 4.26 -6.07
C LEU A 163 8.53 5.61 -6.80
N CYS A 164 8.37 6.72 -6.07
CA CYS A 164 8.48 8.07 -6.62
C CYS A 164 9.86 8.34 -7.22
N LEU A 165 10.94 7.87 -6.60
CA LEU A 165 12.30 8.01 -7.12
C LEU A 165 12.48 7.24 -8.44
N ALA A 166 11.98 6.01 -8.52
CA ALA A 166 12.05 5.21 -9.76
C ALA A 166 11.27 5.84 -10.92
N ILE A 167 10.13 6.47 -10.62
CA ILE A 167 9.34 7.25 -11.57
C ILE A 167 10.12 8.51 -11.97
N ASN A 168 10.67 9.25 -11.00
CA ASN A 168 11.42 10.48 -11.26
C ASN A 168 12.67 10.25 -12.11
N ILE A 169 13.39 9.13 -11.91
CA ILE A 169 14.53 8.76 -12.78
C ILE A 169 14.05 8.51 -14.21
N ARG A 170 12.93 7.81 -14.38
CA ARG A 170 12.39 7.47 -15.70
C ARG A 170 11.91 8.69 -16.48
N PHE A 171 11.32 9.67 -15.80
CA PHE A 171 10.82 10.90 -16.39
C PHE A 171 11.75 12.10 -16.17
N ASP A 172 13.01 11.82 -15.81
CA ASP A 172 14.01 12.86 -15.69
C ASP A 172 14.23 13.55 -17.05
N LYS A 173 14.49 14.86 -17.05
CA LYS A 173 14.67 15.63 -18.29
C LYS A 173 15.84 15.12 -19.15
N VAL A 174 16.84 14.48 -18.54
CA VAL A 174 17.99 13.90 -19.25
C VAL A 174 17.72 12.43 -19.54
N PHE A 175 17.45 11.62 -18.51
CA PHE A 175 17.32 10.16 -18.68
C PHE A 175 16.01 9.72 -19.36
N GLY A 176 14.95 10.51 -19.24
CA GLY A 176 13.65 10.26 -19.86
C GLY A 176 13.48 10.86 -21.25
N ASN A 177 14.40 11.71 -21.71
CA ASN A 177 14.31 12.30 -23.04
C ASN A 177 14.69 11.28 -24.12
N SER A 178 13.81 11.07 -25.10
CA SER A 178 14.01 10.04 -26.14
C SER A 178 15.25 10.26 -27.00
N ASP A 179 15.60 11.51 -27.27
CA ASP A 179 16.77 11.83 -28.09
C ASP A 179 18.04 11.49 -27.30
N ILE A 180 18.11 11.90 -26.03
CA ILE A 180 19.24 11.53 -25.17
C ILE A 180 19.30 10.00 -24.96
N GLN A 181 18.15 9.33 -24.87
CA GLN A 181 18.10 7.86 -24.81
C GLN A 181 18.64 7.19 -26.08
N GLU A 182 18.50 7.81 -27.26
CA GLU A 182 19.13 7.31 -28.48
C GLU A 182 20.66 7.35 -28.36
N LEU A 183 21.23 8.46 -27.88
CA LEU A 183 22.66 8.56 -27.58
C LEU A 183 23.09 7.51 -26.55
N PHE A 184 22.38 7.42 -25.42
CA PHE A 184 22.66 6.46 -24.34
C PHE A 184 22.42 4.99 -24.74
N SER A 185 21.69 4.73 -25.83
CA SER A 185 21.55 3.38 -26.39
C SER A 185 22.78 2.92 -27.17
N ARG A 186 23.68 3.83 -27.54
CA ARG A 186 24.95 3.53 -28.22
C ARG A 186 26.15 3.46 -27.28
N ILE A 187 25.98 3.90 -26.04
CA ILE A 187 27.00 3.87 -24.98
C ILE A 187 26.83 2.57 -24.20
N ASN A 188 27.83 1.68 -24.30
CA ASN A 188 27.84 0.42 -23.59
C ASN A 188 28.71 0.55 -22.34
N VAL A 189 28.13 0.28 -21.17
CA VAL A 189 28.82 0.21 -19.90
C VAL A 189 28.63 -1.22 -19.36
N ALA A 190 29.73 -1.93 -19.12
CA ALA A 190 29.70 -3.34 -18.69
C ALA A 190 28.74 -4.24 -19.52
N ASP A 191 28.87 -4.20 -20.85
CA ASP A 191 28.06 -4.97 -21.83
C ASP A 191 26.56 -4.60 -21.89
N HIS A 192 26.13 -3.56 -21.18
CA HIS A 192 24.76 -3.07 -21.21
C HIS A 192 24.70 -1.61 -21.65
N THR A 193 23.67 -1.25 -22.43
CA THR A 193 23.47 0.15 -22.78
C THR A 193 22.94 0.93 -21.57
N ILE A 194 23.34 2.19 -21.41
CA ILE A 194 22.87 3.05 -20.30
C ILE A 194 21.33 3.13 -20.32
N THR A 195 20.73 3.31 -21.50
CA THR A 195 19.27 3.35 -21.67
C THR A 195 18.61 2.05 -21.22
N SER A 196 19.16 0.89 -21.56
CA SER A 196 18.61 -0.40 -21.14
C SER A 196 18.71 -0.59 -19.63
N ALA A 197 19.85 -0.23 -19.05
CA ALA A 197 20.09 -0.38 -17.62
C ALA A 197 19.18 0.53 -16.77
N ILE A 198 19.04 1.82 -17.12
CA ILE A 198 18.15 2.76 -16.43
C ILE A 198 16.69 2.32 -16.55
N ASN A 199 16.25 1.93 -17.76
CA ASN A 199 14.88 1.47 -17.96
C ASN A 199 14.60 0.18 -17.18
N THR A 200 15.51 -0.79 -17.23
CA THR A 200 15.39 -2.05 -16.47
C THR A 200 15.33 -1.76 -14.98
N PHE A 201 16.22 -0.93 -14.46
CA PHE A 201 16.24 -0.56 -13.05
C PHE A 201 14.94 0.14 -12.62
N SER A 202 14.46 1.10 -13.40
CA SER A 202 13.20 1.80 -13.09
C SER A 202 12.03 0.82 -13.06
N ILE A 203 11.90 -0.06 -14.08
CA ILE A 203 10.83 -1.05 -14.16
C ILE A 203 10.90 -2.03 -12.99
N VAL A 204 12.09 -2.58 -12.69
CA VAL A 204 12.29 -3.51 -11.58
C VAL A 204 11.95 -2.82 -10.25
N THR A 205 12.41 -1.58 -10.05
CA THR A 205 12.14 -0.83 -8.80
C THR A 205 10.65 -0.53 -8.64
N VAL A 206 9.95 -0.11 -9.69
CA VAL A 206 8.49 0.12 -9.65
C VAL A 206 7.73 -1.16 -9.35
N THR A 207 8.08 -2.26 -10.03
CA THR A 207 7.43 -3.57 -9.85
C THR A 207 7.67 -4.11 -8.45
N PHE A 208 8.90 -3.98 -7.95
CA PHE A 208 9.25 -4.47 -6.62
C PHE A 208 8.62 -3.63 -5.51
N SER A 209 8.63 -2.30 -5.66
CA SER A 209 8.01 -1.39 -4.70
C SER A 209 6.50 -1.62 -4.62
N SER A 210 5.82 -1.77 -5.76
CA SER A 210 4.38 -2.07 -5.79
C SER A 210 4.05 -3.45 -5.20
N LEU A 211 4.85 -4.49 -5.49
CA LEU A 211 4.69 -5.81 -4.88
C LEU A 211 4.90 -5.76 -3.37
N SER A 212 5.91 -5.03 -2.89
CA SER A 212 6.18 -4.88 -1.46
C SER A 212 5.01 -4.22 -0.72
N ILE A 213 4.39 -3.19 -1.32
CA ILE A 213 3.19 -2.54 -0.79
C ILE A 213 2.04 -3.56 -0.73
N ALA A 214 1.80 -4.32 -1.81
CA ALA A 214 0.74 -5.33 -1.84
C ALA A 214 0.94 -6.43 -0.78
N VAL A 215 2.18 -6.86 -0.55
CA VAL A 215 2.55 -7.85 0.47
C VAL A 215 2.27 -7.33 1.88
N VAL A 216 2.59 -6.07 2.17
CA VAL A 216 2.32 -5.45 3.48
C VAL A 216 0.81 -5.37 3.73
N ILE A 217 0.04 -4.92 2.74
CA ILE A 217 -1.42 -4.86 2.82
C ILE A 217 -2.00 -6.25 3.04
N PHE A 218 -1.56 -7.24 2.26
CA PHE A 218 -2.00 -8.61 2.40
C PHE A 218 -1.70 -9.12 3.81
N SER A 219 -0.47 -8.94 4.31
CA SER A 219 -0.06 -9.34 5.66
C SER A 219 -0.91 -8.69 6.75
N PHE A 220 -1.30 -7.42 6.57
CA PHE A 220 -2.18 -6.72 7.50
C PHE A 220 -3.60 -7.32 7.52
N VAL A 221 -4.23 -7.52 6.35
CA VAL A 221 -5.57 -8.14 6.24
C VAL A 221 -5.58 -9.53 6.87
N VAL A 222 -4.51 -10.27 6.64
CA VAL A 222 -4.27 -11.62 7.12
C VAL A 222 -4.14 -11.64 8.65
N MET A 223 -3.38 -10.72 9.27
CA MET A 223 -3.28 -10.58 10.73
C MET A 223 -4.62 -10.27 11.42
N VAL A 224 -5.58 -9.69 10.68
CA VAL A 224 -6.89 -9.34 11.22
C VAL A 224 -7.75 -10.59 11.47
N LEU A 225 -7.51 -11.69 10.76
CA LEU A 225 -8.32 -12.91 10.81
C LEU A 225 -8.03 -13.77 12.07
N PRO A 226 -9.05 -14.01 12.94
CA PRO A 226 -8.81 -14.54 14.27
C PRO A 226 -8.45 -16.04 14.32
N LYS A 227 -8.86 -16.84 13.34
CA LYS A 227 -8.77 -18.31 13.41
C LYS A 227 -7.42 -18.89 13.00
N TRP A 228 -6.55 -18.12 12.34
CA TRP A 228 -5.31 -18.65 11.71
C TRP A 228 -4.03 -17.96 12.17
N LYS A 229 -4.10 -17.10 13.20
CA LYS A 229 -3.03 -16.18 13.60
C LYS A 229 -1.63 -16.79 13.70
N SER A 230 -1.48 -18.00 14.23
CA SER A 230 -0.16 -18.62 14.44
C SER A 230 0.50 -19.04 13.12
N VAL A 231 -0.16 -19.88 12.31
CA VAL A 231 0.34 -20.33 11.00
C VAL A 231 0.64 -19.14 10.08
N LEU A 232 -0.23 -18.15 10.17
CA LEU A 232 -0.22 -16.97 9.34
C LEU A 232 0.87 -15.95 9.72
N SER A 233 1.25 -15.92 11.01
CA SER A 233 2.42 -15.17 11.49
C SER A 233 3.73 -15.74 10.97
N PHE A 234 3.85 -17.07 10.86
CA PHE A 234 5.04 -17.69 10.26
C PHE A 234 5.12 -17.43 8.75
N PHE A 235 3.98 -17.52 8.06
CA PHE A 235 3.90 -17.22 6.63
C PHE A 235 4.31 -15.76 6.34
N SER A 236 3.75 -14.79 7.08
CA SER A 236 4.11 -13.38 6.92
C SER A 236 5.58 -13.09 7.21
N ALA A 237 6.18 -13.71 8.24
CA ALA A 237 7.61 -13.60 8.50
C ALA A 237 8.46 -14.12 7.32
N GLY A 238 8.09 -15.26 6.73
CA GLY A 238 8.76 -15.82 5.56
C GLY A 238 8.70 -14.89 4.35
N VAL A 239 7.52 -14.33 4.06
CA VAL A 239 7.34 -13.38 2.95
C VAL A 239 8.16 -12.09 3.19
N LEU A 240 8.17 -11.56 4.42
CA LEU A 240 8.99 -10.40 4.77
C LEU A 240 10.49 -10.66 4.60
N CYS A 241 10.97 -11.87 4.93
CA CYS A 241 12.35 -12.26 4.66
C CYS A 241 12.67 -12.28 3.15
N ILE A 242 11.77 -12.80 2.31
CA ILE A 242 11.96 -12.78 0.85
C ILE A 242 12.02 -11.34 0.33
N VAL A 243 11.14 -10.46 0.82
CA VAL A 243 11.17 -9.03 0.48
C VAL A 243 12.47 -8.37 0.95
N ALA A 244 12.98 -8.71 2.14
CA ALA A 244 14.25 -8.20 2.64
C ALA A 244 15.43 -8.59 1.73
N VAL A 245 15.50 -9.87 1.34
CA VAL A 245 16.55 -10.39 0.46
C VAL A 245 16.48 -9.72 -0.91
N ALA A 246 15.28 -9.56 -1.48
CA ALA A 246 15.13 -8.93 -2.78
C ALA A 246 15.49 -7.43 -2.76
N ASN A 247 15.18 -6.70 -1.68
CA ASN A 247 15.66 -5.32 -1.49
C ASN A 247 17.20 -5.25 -1.46
N LEU A 248 17.86 -6.17 -0.75
CA LEU A 248 19.32 -6.24 -0.70
C LEU A 248 19.93 -6.54 -2.07
N LEU A 249 19.32 -7.44 -2.84
CA LEU A 249 19.76 -7.74 -4.21
C LEU A 249 19.60 -6.52 -5.13
N GLN A 250 18.48 -5.80 -5.01
CA GLN A 250 18.24 -4.58 -5.78
C GLN A 250 19.26 -3.48 -5.45
N GLU A 251 19.58 -3.29 -4.17
CA GLU A 251 20.62 -2.34 -3.74
C GLU A 251 22.00 -2.74 -4.29
N GLY A 252 22.37 -4.02 -4.18
CA GLY A 252 23.63 -4.52 -4.73
C GLY A 252 23.74 -4.31 -6.24
N LEU A 253 22.66 -4.58 -6.99
CA LEU A 253 22.61 -4.35 -8.44
C LEU A 253 22.77 -2.85 -8.78
N TRP A 254 22.13 -1.96 -8.02
CA TRP A 254 22.25 -0.52 -8.23
C TRP A 254 23.69 -0.03 -7.99
N VAL A 255 24.33 -0.48 -6.91
CA VAL A 255 25.71 -0.10 -6.59
C VAL A 255 26.68 -0.57 -7.68
N ILE A 256 26.52 -1.81 -8.17
CA ILE A 256 27.34 -2.33 -9.28
C ILE A 256 27.15 -1.49 -10.54
N PHE A 257 25.90 -1.22 -10.92
CA PHE A 257 25.58 -0.39 -12.08
C PHE A 257 26.18 1.02 -11.96
N PHE A 258 25.95 1.69 -10.83
CA PHE A 258 26.44 3.04 -10.57
C PHE A 258 27.96 3.11 -10.64
N ASN A 259 28.68 2.14 -10.06
CA ASN A 259 30.13 2.10 -10.11
C ASN A 259 30.64 1.93 -11.55
N ASN A 260 30.05 1.02 -12.32
CA ASN A 260 30.45 0.80 -13.72
C ASN A 260 30.21 2.05 -14.57
N VAL A 261 29.04 2.71 -14.42
CA VAL A 261 28.76 3.97 -15.12
C VAL A 261 29.74 5.04 -14.68
N SER A 262 29.97 5.20 -13.38
CA SER A 262 30.89 6.21 -12.86
C SER A 262 32.34 6.04 -13.36
N SER A 263 32.79 4.80 -13.66
CA SER A 263 34.14 4.53 -14.16
C SER A 263 34.27 4.56 -15.67
N GLU A 264 33.24 4.16 -16.42
CA GLU A 264 33.33 3.96 -17.89
C GLU A 264 32.63 5.06 -18.70
N LEU A 265 31.78 5.89 -18.07
CA LEU A 265 30.95 6.88 -18.77
C LEU A 265 31.76 7.88 -19.58
N GLU A 266 32.86 8.41 -19.03
CA GLU A 266 33.71 9.38 -19.73
C GLU A 266 34.33 8.77 -21.00
N ASP A 267 34.92 7.58 -20.88
CA ASP A 267 35.60 6.89 -21.98
C ASP A 267 34.62 6.53 -23.11
N GLU A 268 33.44 6.01 -22.77
CA GLU A 268 32.46 5.61 -23.78
C GLU A 268 31.71 6.82 -24.38
N LEU A 269 31.48 7.89 -23.61
CA LEU A 269 31.01 9.16 -24.16
C LEU A 269 32.04 9.74 -25.13
N MET A 270 33.33 9.77 -24.76
CA MET A 270 34.41 10.28 -25.63
C MET A 270 34.54 9.48 -26.93
N LYS A 271 34.41 8.15 -26.84
CA LYS A 271 34.43 7.25 -27.99
C LYS A 271 33.27 7.50 -28.94
N GLN A 272 32.04 7.68 -28.42
CA GLN A 272 30.90 8.06 -29.26
C GLN A 272 31.04 9.47 -29.81
N PHE A 273 31.57 10.40 -29.02
CA PHE A 273 31.76 11.79 -29.41
C PHE A 273 32.75 11.94 -30.58
N ASN A 274 33.88 11.23 -30.51
CA ASN A 274 34.96 11.28 -31.51
C ASN A 274 34.87 10.22 -32.61
N SER A 275 33.81 9.41 -32.66
CA SER A 275 33.70 8.33 -33.63
C SER A 275 33.78 8.86 -35.07
N THR A 276 34.74 8.37 -35.85
CA THR A 276 34.89 8.69 -37.28
C THR A 276 33.74 8.14 -38.13
N ASN A 277 33.00 7.14 -37.63
CA ASN A 277 31.87 6.53 -38.30
C ASN A 277 30.57 6.91 -37.58
N GLY A 278 30.19 8.18 -37.68
CA GLY A 278 28.92 8.68 -37.13
C GLY A 278 29.00 9.15 -35.68
N GLY A 279 30.09 9.79 -35.27
CA GLY A 279 30.15 10.58 -34.04
C GLY A 279 29.42 11.91 -34.18
N TYR A 280 29.70 12.87 -33.29
CA TYR A 280 29.03 14.17 -33.33
C TYR A 280 29.51 15.02 -34.53
N ASP A 281 28.78 14.96 -35.64
CA ASP A 281 29.06 15.71 -36.87
C ASP A 281 27.95 16.72 -37.18
N TYR A 282 28.35 17.96 -37.48
CA TYR A 282 27.47 19.06 -37.88
C TYR A 282 27.40 19.25 -39.40
N SER A 283 28.00 18.36 -40.19
CA SER A 283 27.99 18.48 -41.63
C SER A 283 26.58 18.23 -42.20
N ASP A 284 25.78 19.30 -42.26
CA ASP A 284 24.48 19.46 -42.92
C ASP A 284 24.47 19.04 -44.41
N LYS A 285 25.62 18.62 -44.95
CA LYS A 285 25.85 18.39 -46.38
C LYS A 285 25.56 16.97 -46.84
N SER A 286 25.40 16.01 -45.94
CA SER A 286 24.89 14.69 -46.32
C SER A 286 23.63 14.37 -45.54
N ALA A 287 22.48 14.58 -46.18
CA ALA A 287 21.15 14.19 -45.70
C ALA A 287 20.96 12.67 -45.48
N THR A 288 22.05 11.91 -45.36
CA THR A 288 22.08 10.44 -45.40
C THR A 288 22.68 9.79 -44.16
N HIS A 289 23.29 10.50 -43.20
CA HIS A 289 23.83 9.87 -41.98
C HIS A 289 23.56 10.66 -40.69
N ASP A 290 22.93 9.97 -39.72
CA ASP A 290 22.80 10.21 -38.27
C ASP A 290 22.52 11.65 -37.76
N LEU A 291 21.64 12.39 -38.44
CA LEU A 291 21.05 13.63 -37.92
C LEU A 291 20.50 13.45 -36.48
N SER A 292 20.00 12.25 -36.17
CA SER A 292 19.46 11.91 -34.86
C SER A 292 20.51 11.92 -33.75
N LEU A 293 21.75 11.48 -34.00
CA LEU A 293 22.81 11.49 -32.98
C LEU A 293 23.28 12.91 -32.68
N SER A 294 23.47 13.74 -33.70
CA SER A 294 23.83 15.15 -33.51
C SER A 294 22.73 15.93 -32.80
N PHE A 295 21.47 15.60 -33.11
CA PHE A 295 20.34 16.11 -32.35
C PHE A 295 20.37 15.66 -30.89
N SER A 296 20.66 14.39 -30.63
CA SER A 296 20.76 13.83 -29.27
C SER A 296 21.84 14.52 -28.42
N TRP A 297 23.01 14.80 -29.00
CA TRP A 297 24.07 15.58 -28.35
C TRP A 297 23.65 17.01 -28.07
N ASN A 298 23.02 17.68 -29.04
CA ASN A 298 22.46 19.01 -28.86
C ASN A 298 21.43 19.06 -27.73
N THR A 299 20.56 18.05 -27.67
CA THR A 299 19.58 17.90 -26.59
C THR A 299 20.28 17.68 -25.25
N LEU A 300 21.33 16.84 -25.21
CA LEU A 300 22.11 16.61 -23.99
C LEU A 300 22.76 17.90 -23.48
N PHE A 301 23.41 18.68 -24.36
CA PHE A 301 24.01 19.96 -23.97
C PHE A 301 22.98 20.88 -23.34
N VAL A 302 21.81 21.02 -23.96
CA VAL A 302 20.74 21.91 -23.50
C VAL A 302 20.10 21.41 -22.20
N GLN A 303 19.73 20.13 -22.10
CA GLN A 303 18.96 19.59 -20.97
C GLN A 303 19.82 19.29 -19.74
N ALA A 304 21.08 18.92 -19.92
CA ALA A 304 22.01 18.62 -18.83
C ALA A 304 22.89 19.81 -18.44
N GLU A 305 22.71 20.98 -19.08
CA GLU A 305 23.48 22.19 -18.75
C GLU A 305 25.01 22.03 -18.89
N CYS A 306 25.42 21.20 -19.86
CA CYS A 306 26.81 20.81 -20.08
C CYS A 306 27.31 21.12 -21.49
N CYS A 307 28.63 21.04 -21.70
CA CYS A 307 29.24 21.13 -23.02
C CYS A 307 30.49 20.25 -23.13
N GLY A 308 30.58 19.48 -24.22
CA GLY A 308 31.72 18.60 -24.48
C GLY A 308 31.82 17.43 -23.50
N VAL A 309 32.89 16.66 -23.62
CA VAL A 309 33.18 15.48 -22.79
C VAL A 309 34.67 15.52 -22.40
N GLY A 310 34.98 15.25 -21.14
CA GLY A 310 36.33 15.29 -20.58
C GLY A 310 36.69 16.62 -19.90
N PRO A 311 37.97 16.83 -19.54
CA PRO A 311 38.36 17.83 -18.54
C PRO A 311 38.29 19.28 -19.03
N THR A 312 38.38 19.51 -20.34
CA THR A 312 38.28 20.85 -20.93
C THR A 312 37.54 20.80 -22.27
N ILE A 313 36.71 21.80 -22.53
CA ILE A 313 35.95 21.91 -23.79
C ILE A 313 36.87 21.95 -25.01
N GLU A 314 37.97 22.70 -24.93
CA GLU A 314 38.92 22.75 -26.05
C GLU A 314 39.44 21.34 -26.38
N SER A 315 39.77 20.53 -25.38
CA SER A 315 40.21 19.15 -25.59
C SER A 315 39.12 18.25 -26.16
N SER A 316 37.86 18.44 -25.74
CA SER A 316 36.72 17.67 -26.24
C SER A 316 36.55 17.89 -27.75
N PHE A 317 36.57 19.15 -28.19
CA PHE A 317 36.23 19.50 -29.56
C PHE A 317 37.40 19.41 -30.53
N LYS A 318 38.65 19.40 -30.07
CA LYS A 318 39.86 19.45 -30.92
C LYS A 318 39.91 18.41 -32.03
N SER A 319 39.37 17.21 -31.78
CA SER A 319 39.30 16.09 -32.73
C SER A 319 38.01 16.02 -33.53
N THR A 320 37.02 16.85 -33.22
CA THR A 320 35.70 16.82 -33.86
C THR A 320 35.67 17.67 -35.13
N TYR A 321 34.63 17.46 -35.95
CA TYR A 321 34.39 18.28 -37.14
C TYR A 321 34.33 19.77 -36.82
N TRP A 322 33.80 20.15 -35.66
CA TRP A 322 33.68 21.55 -35.21
C TRP A 322 35.02 22.27 -35.14
N TYR A 323 36.09 21.62 -34.69
CA TYR A 323 37.39 22.25 -34.59
C TYR A 323 38.19 22.17 -35.89
N VAL A 324 38.08 21.06 -36.63
CA VAL A 324 38.88 20.83 -37.85
C VAL A 324 38.29 21.50 -39.10
N TYR A 325 36.96 21.49 -39.21
CA TYR A 325 36.23 21.89 -40.42
C TYR A 325 35.09 22.88 -40.15
N GLY A 326 34.90 23.31 -38.88
CA GLY A 326 33.88 24.27 -38.47
C GLY A 326 33.78 25.40 -39.47
N ASP A 327 32.54 25.86 -39.72
CA ASP A 327 32.19 26.72 -40.85
C ASP A 327 33.28 27.77 -41.07
N ARG A 328 34.13 27.53 -42.08
CA ARG A 328 35.36 28.30 -42.31
C ARG A 328 35.05 29.80 -42.51
N SER A 329 33.79 30.10 -42.80
CA SER A 329 33.21 31.42 -42.95
C SER A 329 32.95 32.13 -41.61
N ALA A 330 32.62 31.38 -40.55
CA ALA A 330 32.16 31.90 -39.25
C ALA A 330 33.12 31.61 -38.08
N GLY A 331 34.09 30.69 -38.24
CA GLY A 331 35.10 30.39 -37.21
C GLY A 331 34.54 29.69 -35.96
N GLN A 332 33.37 29.04 -36.08
CA GLN A 332 32.74 28.32 -34.96
C GLN A 332 33.56 27.09 -34.58
N ARG A 333 33.94 27.00 -33.30
CA ARG A 333 34.74 25.90 -32.73
C ARG A 333 33.92 24.97 -31.83
N ILE A 334 32.76 25.43 -31.36
CA ILE A 334 31.81 24.67 -30.54
C ILE A 334 30.37 24.91 -31.03
N PRO A 335 29.45 23.98 -30.79
CA PRO A 335 28.05 24.15 -31.14
C PRO A 335 27.38 25.27 -30.36
N VAL A 336 26.39 25.89 -31.00
CA VAL A 336 25.53 26.94 -30.41
C VAL A 336 24.83 26.45 -29.13
N GLN A 337 24.49 25.17 -29.07
CA GLN A 337 23.80 24.55 -27.93
C GLN A 337 24.64 24.51 -26.65
N CYS A 338 25.95 24.67 -26.77
CA CYS A 338 26.84 24.85 -25.61
C CYS A 338 26.76 26.24 -25.00
N CYS A 339 26.18 27.23 -25.68
CA CYS A 339 26.09 28.59 -25.18
C CYS A 339 25.08 28.69 -24.02
N ILE A 340 25.40 29.50 -23.02
CA ILE A 340 24.51 29.69 -21.85
C ILE A 340 23.18 30.34 -22.27
N SER A 341 23.23 31.26 -23.24
CA SER A 341 22.04 31.95 -23.75
C SER A 341 21.11 31.04 -24.57
N GLN A 342 21.57 29.85 -24.96
CA GLN A 342 20.79 28.96 -25.80
C GLN A 342 19.94 28.02 -24.95
N THR A 343 18.62 28.12 -25.12
CA THR A 343 17.63 27.20 -24.52
C THR A 343 17.04 26.22 -25.52
N ASP A 344 17.20 26.48 -26.82
CA ASP A 344 16.59 25.69 -27.88
C ASP A 344 17.58 24.66 -28.42
N VAL A 345 17.07 23.43 -28.59
CA VAL A 345 17.83 22.30 -29.14
C VAL A 345 18.15 22.50 -30.63
N PHE A 346 17.26 23.17 -31.36
CA PHE A 346 17.40 23.34 -32.80
C PHE A 346 18.38 24.46 -33.18
N PRO A 347 19.25 24.22 -34.18
CA PRO A 347 20.30 25.18 -34.58
C PRO A 347 19.79 26.42 -35.32
N TYR A 348 18.47 26.55 -35.54
CA TYR A 348 17.90 27.62 -36.38
C TYR A 348 17.75 28.98 -35.68
N SER A 349 18.19 29.13 -34.42
CA SER A 349 18.19 30.45 -33.78
C SER A 349 19.24 31.34 -34.44
N THR A 350 18.79 32.31 -35.23
CA THR A 350 19.59 33.21 -36.08
C THR A 350 20.48 34.20 -35.34
N ARG A 351 20.59 34.10 -34.01
CA ARG A 351 21.29 35.10 -33.20
C ARG A 351 22.04 34.45 -32.05
N THR A 352 23.26 34.03 -32.34
CA THR A 352 24.18 33.56 -31.32
C THR A 352 25.32 34.54 -31.19
N ASP A 353 25.69 34.84 -29.95
CA ASP A 353 26.84 35.65 -29.66
C ASP A 353 28.08 34.94 -30.23
N SER A 354 28.72 35.55 -31.23
CA SER A 354 29.92 35.00 -31.85
C SER A 354 31.01 34.74 -30.81
N ASN A 355 31.00 35.47 -29.69
CA ASN A 355 31.96 35.28 -28.60
C ASN A 355 31.86 33.87 -27.99
N CYS A 356 30.65 33.30 -27.87
CA CYS A 356 30.46 31.96 -27.35
C CYS A 356 31.11 30.91 -28.27
N THR A 357 30.76 30.92 -29.56
CA THR A 357 31.11 29.83 -30.48
C THR A 357 32.50 29.95 -31.07
N THR A 358 33.07 31.16 -31.18
CA THR A 358 34.37 31.39 -31.85
C THR A 358 35.52 31.62 -30.87
N SER A 359 35.31 32.44 -29.83
CA SER A 359 36.37 32.83 -28.90
C SER A 359 36.48 31.92 -27.67
N MET A 360 35.46 31.09 -27.40
CA MET A 360 35.38 30.25 -26.20
C MET A 360 35.75 31.03 -24.93
N LEU A 361 35.26 32.27 -24.82
CA LEU A 361 35.51 33.09 -23.64
C LEU A 361 34.69 32.55 -22.47
N ASP A 362 35.34 32.34 -21.32
CA ASP A 362 34.68 31.86 -20.10
C ASP A 362 33.48 32.73 -19.75
N GLY A 363 32.38 32.09 -19.32
CA GLY A 363 31.11 32.76 -18.99
C GLY A 363 30.14 32.94 -20.16
N TYR A 364 30.51 32.58 -21.39
CA TYR A 364 29.60 32.58 -22.54
C TYR A 364 29.10 31.18 -22.92
N TYR A 365 29.79 30.14 -22.45
CA TYR A 365 29.47 28.74 -22.69
C TYR A 365 29.30 27.98 -21.35
N ARG A 366 28.62 26.84 -21.39
CA ARG A 366 28.42 25.96 -20.24
C ARG A 366 29.74 25.26 -19.91
N SER A 367 30.36 25.60 -18.78
CA SER A 367 31.71 25.14 -18.45
C SER A 367 31.78 23.69 -17.94
N GLN A 368 30.65 23.10 -17.54
CA GLN A 368 30.60 21.74 -17.04
C GLN A 368 30.63 20.74 -18.20
N SER A 369 31.49 19.72 -18.12
CA SER A 369 31.51 18.63 -19.10
C SER A 369 30.29 17.71 -18.93
N CYS A 370 29.84 17.08 -20.01
CA CYS A 370 28.62 16.28 -19.97
C CYS A 370 28.77 14.97 -19.22
N ASP A 371 29.96 14.37 -19.20
CA ASP A 371 30.26 13.23 -18.34
C ASP A 371 30.08 13.59 -16.85
N VAL A 372 30.59 14.74 -16.42
CA VAL A 372 30.41 15.23 -15.04
C VAL A 372 28.95 15.55 -14.75
N ALA A 373 28.26 16.29 -15.63
CA ALA A 373 26.87 16.66 -15.41
C ALA A 373 25.92 15.44 -15.32
N VAL A 374 26.11 14.44 -16.20
CA VAL A 374 25.33 13.20 -16.17
C VAL A 374 25.66 12.39 -14.91
N LYS A 375 26.94 12.31 -14.52
CA LYS A 375 27.37 11.61 -13.32
C LYS A 375 26.83 12.25 -12.04
N GLU A 376 26.95 13.56 -11.88
CA GLU A 376 26.40 14.31 -10.74
C GLU A 376 24.89 14.11 -10.63
N ARG A 377 24.18 14.15 -11.76
CA ARG A 377 22.74 13.90 -11.78
C ARG A 377 22.40 12.48 -11.34
N LEU A 378 23.18 11.49 -11.79
CA LEU A 378 23.02 10.09 -11.36
C LEU A 378 23.38 9.90 -9.88
N GLU A 379 24.41 10.61 -9.38
CA GLU A 379 24.84 10.61 -7.98
C GLU A 379 23.76 11.12 -7.02
N ILE A 380 23.00 12.15 -7.42
CA ILE A 380 21.86 12.66 -6.65
C ILE A 380 20.83 11.54 -6.45
N TYR A 381 20.45 10.85 -7.52
CA TYR A 381 19.51 9.74 -7.42
C TYR A 381 20.07 8.56 -6.63
N SER A 382 21.35 8.24 -6.84
CA SER A 382 22.03 7.15 -6.14
C SER A 382 22.08 7.37 -4.63
N THR A 383 22.44 8.59 -4.21
CA THR A 383 22.51 8.97 -2.79
C THR A 383 21.15 8.83 -2.12
N ILE A 384 20.10 9.37 -2.76
CA ILE A 384 18.74 9.30 -2.20
C ILE A 384 18.29 7.83 -2.15
N PHE A 385 18.50 7.06 -3.22
CA PHE A 385 18.11 5.65 -3.30
C PHE A 385 18.79 4.81 -2.20
N ILE A 386 20.11 4.91 -2.03
CA ILE A 386 20.87 4.16 -1.01
C ILE A 386 20.35 4.49 0.40
N VAL A 387 20.15 5.78 0.72
CA VAL A 387 19.68 6.21 2.04
C VAL A 387 18.29 5.65 2.35
N PHE A 388 17.34 5.73 1.41
CA PHE A 388 15.99 5.23 1.62
C PHE A 388 15.91 3.69 1.63
N MET A 389 16.68 3.01 0.79
CA MET A 389 16.74 1.54 0.79
C MET A 389 17.35 0.98 2.07
N ALA A 390 18.43 1.58 2.56
CA ALA A 390 19.03 1.20 3.85
C ALA A 390 18.03 1.36 5.01
N MET A 391 17.23 2.44 5.01
CA MET A 391 16.14 2.63 5.97
C MET A 391 15.06 1.56 5.83
N ILE A 392 14.63 1.21 4.61
CA ILE A 392 13.64 0.15 4.37
C ILE A 392 14.16 -1.18 4.91
N ILE A 393 15.40 -1.56 4.57
CA ILE A 393 16.01 -2.81 5.02
C ILE A 393 16.05 -2.86 6.55
N PHE A 394 16.48 -1.77 7.20
CA PHE A 394 16.50 -1.69 8.66
C PHE A 394 15.10 -1.91 9.26
N VAL A 395 14.07 -1.24 8.75
CA VAL A 395 12.71 -1.39 9.25
C VAL A 395 12.17 -2.79 8.98
N VAL A 396 12.44 -3.39 7.82
CA VAL A 396 12.04 -4.76 7.50
C VAL A 396 12.70 -5.76 8.45
N ILE A 397 13.99 -5.61 8.77
CA ILE A 397 14.68 -6.45 9.76
C ILE A 397 14.00 -6.32 11.13
N CYS A 398 13.66 -5.10 11.58
CA CYS A 398 12.90 -4.89 12.81
C CYS A 398 11.53 -5.59 12.77
N CYS A 399 10.80 -5.51 11.65
CA CYS A 399 9.51 -6.20 11.45
C CYS A 399 9.66 -7.73 11.51
N VAL A 400 10.71 -8.30 10.92
CA VAL A 400 11.00 -9.73 10.98
C VAL A 400 11.29 -10.16 12.42
N VAL A 401 12.18 -9.46 13.12
CA VAL A 401 12.54 -9.78 14.52
C VAL A 401 11.32 -9.70 15.43
N THR A 402 10.52 -8.64 15.32
CA THR A 402 9.30 -8.50 16.14
C THR A 402 8.27 -9.58 15.82
N THR A 403 8.09 -9.95 14.55
CA THR A 403 7.18 -11.04 14.14
C THR A 403 7.65 -12.38 14.68
N LEU A 404 8.94 -12.68 14.64
CA LEU A 404 9.52 -13.90 15.20
C LEU A 404 9.37 -13.97 16.72
N LEU A 405 9.65 -12.87 17.44
CA LEU A 405 9.46 -12.79 18.89
C LEU A 405 8.00 -13.02 19.28
N ASN A 406 7.06 -12.45 18.52
CA ASN A 406 5.63 -12.68 18.73
C ASN A 406 5.24 -14.15 18.48
N ALA A 407 5.74 -14.76 17.40
CA ALA A 407 5.49 -16.17 17.11
C ALA A 407 6.01 -17.11 18.22
N ILE A 408 7.19 -16.82 18.77
CA ILE A 408 7.75 -17.57 19.90
C ILE A 408 6.88 -17.43 21.16
N ARG A 409 6.39 -16.21 21.46
CA ARG A 409 5.50 -15.96 22.60
C ARG A 409 4.20 -16.75 22.49
N PHE A 410 3.56 -16.74 21.32
CA PHE A 410 2.31 -17.50 21.10
C PHE A 410 2.45 -19.01 21.30
N LYS A 411 3.60 -19.57 20.91
CA LYS A 411 3.89 -21.00 21.13
C LYS A 411 4.00 -21.35 22.61
N LYS A 412 4.51 -20.41 23.43
CA LYS A 412 4.62 -20.61 24.89
C LYS A 412 3.24 -20.65 25.56
N ASP A 413 2.32 -19.79 25.15
CA ASP A 413 0.99 -19.69 25.77
C ASP A 413 0.07 -20.86 25.41
N THR A 414 0.15 -21.37 24.17
CA THR A 414 -0.63 -22.55 23.75
C THR A 414 -0.22 -23.80 24.53
N ASN A 415 1.07 -23.98 24.82
CA ASN A 415 1.55 -25.08 25.65
C ASN A 415 1.03 -24.98 27.10
N MET A 416 0.89 -23.78 27.66
CA MET A 416 0.34 -23.60 29.01
C MET A 416 -1.15 -23.93 29.11
N MET A 417 -1.95 -23.65 28.07
CA MET A 417 -3.37 -24.02 28.09
C MET A 417 -3.59 -25.55 28.08
N HIS A 418 -2.78 -26.30 27.33
CA HIS A 418 -2.90 -27.77 27.34
C HIS A 418 -2.50 -28.40 28.69
N VAL A 419 -1.58 -27.78 29.43
CA VAL A 419 -1.21 -28.24 30.78
C VAL A 419 -2.34 -27.99 31.78
N ARG A 420 -3.04 -26.84 31.71
CA ARG A 420 -4.20 -26.56 32.59
C ARG A 420 -5.37 -27.51 32.36
N VAL A 421 -5.72 -27.77 31.10
CA VAL A 421 -6.83 -28.69 30.79
C VAL A 421 -6.55 -30.12 31.29
N LYS A 422 -5.28 -30.56 31.30
CA LYS A 422 -4.91 -31.84 31.92
C LYS A 422 -4.98 -31.80 33.45
N ALA A 423 -4.49 -30.75 34.08
CA ALA A 423 -4.55 -30.61 35.54
C ALA A 423 -6.01 -30.57 36.04
N ASP A 424 -6.87 -29.81 35.39
CA ASP A 424 -8.29 -29.69 35.77
C ASP A 424 -9.06 -30.99 35.48
N GLY A 425 -8.64 -31.76 34.46
CA GLY A 425 -9.18 -33.08 34.12
C GLY A 425 -8.84 -34.14 35.18
N GLU A 426 -7.58 -34.22 35.60
CA GLU A 426 -7.14 -35.11 36.69
C GLU A 426 -7.80 -34.74 38.03
N GLU A 427 -7.94 -33.43 38.31
CA GLU A 427 -8.58 -32.97 39.55
C GLU A 427 -10.09 -33.29 39.56
N ALA A 428 -10.76 -33.23 38.40
CA ALA A 428 -12.15 -33.65 38.25
C ALA A 428 -12.35 -35.16 38.40
N GLU A 429 -11.36 -35.98 37.99
CA GLU A 429 -11.40 -37.44 38.12
C GLU A 429 -11.15 -37.87 39.57
N ILE A 430 -10.15 -37.29 40.26
CA ILE A 430 -9.92 -37.49 41.71
C ILE A 430 -11.15 -37.07 42.53
N ARG A 431 -11.87 -36.02 42.10
CA ARG A 431 -13.09 -35.57 42.78
C ARG A 431 -14.28 -36.50 42.56
N LYS A 432 -14.34 -37.26 41.46
CA LYS A 432 -15.35 -38.31 41.26
C LYS A 432 -15.09 -39.51 42.16
N ASP A 433 -13.85 -39.95 42.31
CA ASP A 433 -13.51 -41.08 43.18
C ASP A 433 -13.76 -40.77 44.67
N ASN A 434 -13.43 -39.57 45.12
CA ASN A 434 -13.76 -39.11 46.47
C ASN A 434 -15.28 -38.98 46.72
N LYS A 435 -16.09 -38.70 45.67
CA LYS A 435 -17.55 -38.63 45.79
C LYS A 435 -18.17 -40.02 45.88
N THR A 436 -17.63 -41.00 45.17
CA THR A 436 -18.07 -42.40 45.26
C THR A 436 -17.75 -42.99 46.65
N GLN A 437 -16.61 -42.62 47.25
CA GLN A 437 -16.24 -43.05 48.59
C GLN A 437 -17.14 -42.40 49.68
N LYS A 438 -17.49 -41.12 49.55
CA LYS A 438 -18.44 -40.44 50.48
C LYS A 438 -19.90 -40.91 50.39
N VAL A 439 -20.32 -41.50 49.27
CA VAL A 439 -21.66 -42.09 49.12
C VAL A 439 -21.77 -43.43 49.87
N GLY A 440 -20.67 -44.18 49.99
CA GLY A 440 -20.61 -45.40 50.81
C GLY A 440 -20.84 -45.15 52.31
N ASP A 441 -20.23 -44.10 52.86
CA ASP A 441 -20.34 -43.79 54.30
C ASP A 441 -21.70 -43.19 54.68
N ASN A 442 -22.30 -42.39 53.80
CA ASN A 442 -23.63 -41.80 54.04
C ASN A 442 -24.76 -42.82 53.88
N ALA A 443 -24.60 -43.88 53.07
CA ALA A 443 -25.58 -44.96 52.96
C ALA A 443 -25.70 -45.78 54.26
N LYS A 444 -24.61 -45.90 55.02
CA LYS A 444 -24.59 -46.60 56.33
C LYS A 444 -25.27 -45.79 57.44
N LYS A 445 -25.15 -44.45 57.40
CA LYS A 445 -25.79 -43.55 58.37
C LYS A 445 -27.30 -43.38 58.15
N LYS A 446 -27.75 -43.39 56.88
CA LYS A 446 -29.18 -43.25 56.51
C LYS A 446 -30.03 -44.49 56.83
N ARG A 447 -29.40 -45.66 57.00
CA ARG A 447 -30.10 -46.91 57.38
C ARG A 447 -30.49 -46.96 58.87
N ASN A 448 -29.83 -46.17 59.71
CA ASN A 448 -30.16 -46.07 61.14
C ASN A 448 -31.23 -45.01 61.42
N GLN A 449 -31.27 -43.90 60.67
CA GLN A 449 -32.34 -42.89 60.82
C GLN A 449 -33.70 -43.34 60.27
N ARG A 450 -33.73 -44.20 59.24
CA ARG A 450 -35.00 -44.74 58.71
C ARG A 450 -35.77 -45.65 59.67
N LYS A 451 -35.15 -46.20 60.72
CA LYS A 451 -35.88 -47.00 61.74
C LYS A 451 -36.63 -46.14 62.77
N GLU A 452 -36.32 -44.85 62.89
CA GLU A 452 -37.00 -43.95 63.83
C GLU A 452 -38.11 -43.11 63.16
N GLU A 453 -38.02 -42.83 61.87
CA GLU A 453 -39.04 -42.04 61.14
C GLU A 453 -40.27 -42.83 60.70
N ASP A 454 -40.17 -44.15 60.50
CA ASP A 454 -41.31 -45.01 60.16
C ASP A 454 -42.35 -45.09 61.30
N ASN A 455 -41.98 -44.76 62.55
CA ASN A 455 -42.92 -44.65 63.67
C ASN A 455 -43.65 -43.30 63.76
N ARG A 456 -43.22 -42.25 63.04
CA ARG A 456 -43.90 -40.93 63.04
C ARG A 456 -44.69 -40.62 61.78
N ALA A 457 -44.43 -41.31 60.66
CA ALA A 457 -45.11 -41.06 59.39
C ALA A 457 -46.53 -41.67 59.26
N ASN A 458 -46.94 -42.57 60.16
CA ASN A 458 -48.27 -43.19 60.10
C ASN A 458 -49.43 -42.26 60.57
N LYS A 459 -49.13 -40.99 60.93
CA LYS A 459 -50.13 -40.02 61.44
C LYS A 459 -50.34 -38.79 60.56
N SER A 460 -49.55 -38.57 59.51
CA SER A 460 -49.62 -37.34 58.68
C SER A 460 -50.01 -37.56 57.22
N SER A 461 -50.04 -38.80 56.73
CA SER A 461 -50.32 -39.13 55.31
C SER A 461 -51.81 -39.30 54.98
N LYS A 462 -52.71 -38.57 55.67
CA LYS A 462 -54.16 -38.58 55.34
C LYS A 462 -54.71 -37.24 54.87
N ASN A 463 -53.92 -36.15 54.93
CA ASN A 463 -54.41 -34.80 54.64
C ASN A 463 -53.83 -34.13 53.37
N GLU A 464 -52.71 -34.60 52.80
CA GLU A 464 -52.13 -33.97 51.58
C GLU A 464 -52.63 -34.56 50.25
N LEU A 465 -53.21 -35.76 50.24
CA LEU A 465 -53.70 -36.38 49.01
C LEU A 465 -54.97 -35.71 48.43
N ARG A 466 -55.59 -34.76 49.15
CA ARG A 466 -56.81 -34.06 48.69
C ARG A 466 -56.54 -32.71 48.02
N LEU A 467 -55.31 -32.20 48.03
CA LEU A 467 -54.99 -30.88 47.47
C LEU A 467 -54.30 -30.95 46.10
N SER A 468 -53.68 -32.07 45.73
CA SER A 468 -53.00 -32.23 44.45
C SER A 468 -53.94 -32.56 43.28
N ASP A 469 -55.09 -33.21 43.54
CA ASP A 469 -56.04 -33.59 42.48
C ASP A 469 -56.89 -32.41 41.97
N ARG A 470 -57.03 -31.33 42.74
CA ARG A 470 -57.79 -30.13 42.30
C ARG A 470 -56.99 -29.22 41.37
N THR A 471 -55.66 -29.26 41.42
CA THR A 471 -54.78 -28.38 40.63
C THR A 471 -54.54 -28.92 39.22
N ALA A 472 -54.61 -30.23 39.03
CA ALA A 472 -54.46 -30.87 37.71
C ALA A 472 -55.70 -30.68 36.80
N ASP A 473 -56.91 -30.59 37.38
CA ASP A 473 -58.16 -30.45 36.61
C ASP A 473 -58.38 -29.01 36.09
N LEU A 474 -57.88 -28.00 36.81
CA LEU A 474 -57.91 -26.59 36.38
C LEU A 474 -56.95 -26.31 35.21
N HIS A 475 -55.78 -26.96 35.18
CA HIS A 475 -54.83 -26.81 34.08
C HIS A 475 -55.31 -27.47 32.78
N ARG A 476 -56.09 -28.56 32.86
CA ARG A 476 -56.69 -29.18 31.69
C ARG A 476 -57.77 -28.32 31.04
N LYS A 477 -58.60 -27.63 31.83
CA LYS A 477 -59.67 -26.75 31.29
C LYS A 477 -59.14 -25.46 30.65
N ALA A 478 -58.03 -24.91 31.15
CA ALA A 478 -57.43 -23.71 30.57
C ALA A 478 -56.82 -23.96 29.17
N ASN A 479 -56.24 -25.13 28.94
CA ASN A 479 -55.61 -25.45 27.65
C ASN A 479 -56.61 -25.75 26.52
N THR A 480 -57.84 -26.17 26.84
CA THR A 480 -58.87 -26.40 25.82
C THR A 480 -59.43 -25.09 25.26
N ILE A 481 -59.60 -24.07 26.11
CA ILE A 481 -60.14 -22.75 25.72
C ILE A 481 -59.15 -21.98 24.82
N VAL A 482 -57.84 -22.13 25.06
CA VAL A 482 -56.81 -21.48 24.23
C VAL A 482 -56.73 -22.12 22.84
N ARG A 483 -57.05 -23.42 22.71
CA ARG A 483 -56.98 -24.13 21.44
C ARG A 483 -58.13 -23.77 20.50
N GLU A 484 -59.34 -23.63 21.04
CA GLU A 484 -60.53 -23.23 20.26
C GLU A 484 -60.38 -21.79 19.71
N ASN A 485 -59.80 -20.86 20.46
CA ASN A 485 -59.61 -19.48 19.99
C ASN A 485 -58.51 -19.30 18.92
N ILE A 486 -57.61 -20.27 18.74
CA ILE A 486 -56.52 -20.18 17.74
C ILE A 486 -56.99 -20.68 16.37
N GLU A 487 -57.92 -21.63 16.33
CA GLU A 487 -58.47 -22.15 15.06
C GLU A 487 -59.34 -21.09 14.36
N ASP A 488 -60.12 -20.29 15.11
CA ASP A 488 -60.90 -19.17 14.56
C ASP A 488 -60.04 -18.03 13.96
N ILE A 489 -58.83 -17.82 14.47
CA ILE A 489 -57.91 -16.76 13.99
C ILE A 489 -57.21 -17.18 12.69
N ILE A 490 -56.94 -18.47 12.50
CA ILE A 490 -56.28 -18.99 11.30
C ILE A 490 -57.27 -18.99 10.11
N GLU A 491 -58.56 -19.20 10.34
CA GLU A 491 -59.58 -19.17 9.29
C GLU A 491 -59.79 -17.74 8.74
N LEU A 492 -59.74 -16.73 9.61
CA LEU A 492 -59.86 -15.31 9.24
C LEU A 492 -58.66 -14.76 8.44
N GLN A 493 -57.48 -15.35 8.55
CA GLN A 493 -56.32 -14.94 7.73
C GLN A 493 -56.35 -15.52 6.32
N SER A 494 -56.98 -16.68 6.09
CA SER A 494 -57.06 -17.29 4.75
C SER A 494 -58.03 -16.55 3.81
N ILE A 495 -59.07 -15.91 4.34
CA ILE A 495 -60.07 -15.18 3.56
C ILE A 495 -59.51 -13.84 3.05
N LYS A 496 -58.53 -13.25 3.74
CA LYS A 496 -57.97 -11.93 3.37
C LYS A 496 -56.90 -11.99 2.27
N SER A 497 -56.38 -13.19 1.94
CA SER A 497 -55.39 -13.38 0.86
C SER A 497 -55.99 -13.70 -0.51
N MET A 498 -57.31 -13.86 -0.63
CA MET A 498 -57.98 -14.19 -1.91
C MET A 498 -58.56 -12.97 -2.64
N GLU A 499 -58.41 -11.74 -2.13
CA GLU A 499 -59.04 -10.54 -2.71
C GLU A 499 -58.05 -9.58 -3.44
N PHE A 500 -56.81 -10.01 -3.72
CA PHE A 500 -55.76 -9.10 -4.22
C PHE A 500 -55.07 -9.48 -5.54
N ASP A 501 -55.63 -10.39 -6.35
CA ASP A 501 -55.02 -10.79 -7.63
C ASP A 501 -55.83 -10.46 -8.91
N ASP A 502 -56.94 -9.69 -8.83
CA ASP A 502 -57.85 -9.53 -9.98
C ASP A 502 -57.92 -8.12 -10.62
N LYS A 503 -56.90 -7.27 -10.46
CA LYS A 503 -56.89 -5.93 -11.11
C LYS A 503 -55.52 -5.44 -11.58
N ILE A 504 -54.89 -6.13 -12.53
CA ILE A 504 -53.98 -5.46 -13.49
C ILE A 504 -54.12 -6.13 -14.87
N ASN A 505 -55.13 -5.73 -15.63
CA ASN A 505 -55.17 -5.81 -17.09
C ASN A 505 -56.19 -4.78 -17.61
N ASP A 506 -55.89 -4.20 -18.78
CA ASP A 506 -56.58 -3.09 -19.51
C ASP A 506 -56.23 -1.67 -19.01
N LYS A 507 -55.82 -0.67 -19.81
CA LYS A 507 -55.73 -0.36 -21.28
C LYS A 507 -55.17 1.10 -21.39
N PRO A 508 -55.18 1.88 -22.51
CA PRO A 508 -55.47 1.63 -23.94
C PRO A 508 -54.47 2.29 -24.95
N ASP A 509 -54.72 2.03 -26.24
CA ASP A 509 -54.47 2.81 -27.48
C ASP A 509 -53.15 3.56 -27.74
#